data_AF-A0A936VXS6-F1
#
_entry.id   AF-A0A936VXS6-F1
#
_cell.length_a   1.000
_cell.length_b   1.000
_cell.length_c   1.000
_cell.angle_alpha   90.00
_cell.angle_beta   90.00
_cell.angle_gamma   90.00
#
_symmetry.space_group_name_H-M   'P 1'
#
loop_
_entity.id
_entity.type
_entity.pdbx_description
1 polymer ?
#
loop_
_entity_poly.entity_id
_entity_poly.type
_entity_poly.pdbx_seq_one_letter_code
_entity_poly.pdbx_strand_id
1 'polypeptide(L)'
;MLTSLHLSVALSLLFVFLNFYIRGYIYTDSWNVLGWDVLSYYTYLPHTFIYDDIGMRNAQMMQDLINQYKLSGTYYQAFQIPNGNYVPMYTLGMAILFAPFFFIAHLYVSIFGGFAADGFSFPYQFAIGNGVMIYIVAGIFLIRKVLLHFFKDWEVSITMILMLLGTNYFHEAGSDGTMPHAILLQAMLGYCG
;
A
#
# COMPACT_ATOMS: atom_id res chain seq x y z
N MET A 1 -21.85 21.86 16.84
CA MET A 1 -22.33 20.93 15.80
C MET A 1 -21.13 20.18 15.26
N LEU A 2 -21.16 18.86 15.25
CA LEU A 2 -20.08 18.05 14.69
C LEU A 2 -20.09 18.23 13.17
N THR A 3 -19.15 19.01 12.62
CA THR A 3 -19.09 19.24 11.16
C THR A 3 -18.43 18.07 10.46
N SER A 4 -18.62 17.94 9.14
CA SER A 4 -17.91 16.94 8.31
C SER A 4 -16.38 17.03 8.42
N LEU A 5 -15.83 18.21 8.76
CA LEU A 5 -14.40 18.40 9.02
C LEU A 5 -13.93 17.65 10.27
N HIS A 6 -14.56 17.91 11.42
CA HIS A 6 -14.29 17.20 12.68
C HIS A 6 -14.41 15.68 12.51
N LEU A 7 -15.42 15.22 11.76
CA LEU A 7 -15.57 13.80 11.44
C LEU A 7 -14.39 13.26 10.62
N SER A 8 -13.96 13.99 9.58
CA SER A 8 -12.82 13.58 8.74
C SER A 8 -11.52 13.49 9.53
N VAL A 9 -11.29 14.45 10.44
CA VAL A 9 -10.15 14.43 11.35
C VAL A 9 -10.23 13.24 12.30
N ALA A 10 -11.39 12.99 12.92
CA ALA A 10 -11.59 11.85 13.81
C ALA A 10 -11.36 10.51 13.10
N LEU A 11 -11.89 10.36 11.88
CA LEU A 11 -11.67 9.17 11.05
C LEU A 11 -10.20 9.00 10.68
N SER A 12 -9.52 10.08 10.31
CA SER A 12 -8.08 10.04 9.99
C SER A 12 -7.26 9.58 11.19
N LEU A 13 -7.54 10.14 12.38
CA LEU A 13 -6.87 9.73 13.62
C LEU A 13 -7.18 8.27 13.97
N LEU A 14 -8.42 7.83 13.78
CA LEU A 14 -8.81 6.44 14.00
C LEU A 14 -8.03 5.48 13.07
N PHE A 15 -7.94 5.77 11.77
CA PHE A 15 -7.20 4.91 10.84
C PHE A 15 -5.69 4.90 11.12
N VAL A 16 -5.11 6.06 11.47
CA VAL A 16 -3.70 6.12 11.90
C VAL A 16 -3.49 5.27 13.14
N PHE A 17 -4.35 5.40 14.16
CA PHE A 17 -4.26 4.61 15.37
C PHE A 17 -4.42 3.11 15.10
N LEU A 18 -5.43 2.71 14.32
CA LEU A 18 -5.66 1.32 13.95
C LEU A 18 -4.49 0.74 13.17
N ASN A 19 -3.88 1.50 12.25
CA ASN A 19 -2.72 1.05 11.50
C ASN A 19 -1.52 0.80 12.41
N PHE A 20 -1.20 1.71 13.34
CA PHE A 20 -0.13 1.45 14.30
C PHE A 20 -0.45 0.29 15.25
N TYR A 21 -1.70 0.16 15.68
CA TYR A 21 -2.16 -0.92 16.55
C TYR A 21 -2.04 -2.28 15.85
N ILE A 22 -2.67 -2.44 14.68
CA ILE A 22 -2.67 -3.67 13.89
C ILE A 22 -1.25 -4.00 13.40
N ARG A 23 -0.51 -3.00 12.90
CA ARG A 23 0.87 -3.23 12.43
C ARG A 23 1.83 -3.56 13.56
N GLY A 24 1.57 -3.06 14.76
CA GLY A 24 2.30 -3.47 15.96
C GLY A 24 2.28 -4.99 16.15
N TYR A 25 1.12 -5.63 15.93
CA TYR A 25 0.99 -7.09 15.97
C TYR A 25 1.58 -7.78 14.73
N ILE A 26 1.39 -7.22 13.54
CA ILE A 26 1.90 -7.79 12.28
C ILE A 26 3.43 -7.84 12.24
N TYR A 27 4.12 -6.79 12.71
CA TYR A 27 5.58 -6.77 12.77
C TYR A 27 6.15 -7.77 13.78
N THR A 28 5.38 -8.14 14.82
CA THR A 28 5.80 -9.14 15.80
C THR A 28 5.56 -10.58 15.33
N ASP A 29 4.56 -10.81 14.47
CA ASP A 29 4.11 -12.17 14.13
C ASP A 29 4.58 -12.66 12.74
N SER A 30 5.62 -12.03 12.17
CA SER A 30 6.22 -12.41 10.89
C SER A 30 5.30 -12.26 9.66
N TRP A 31 4.25 -11.46 9.74
CA TRP A 31 3.40 -11.15 8.60
C TRP A 31 4.06 -10.07 7.74
N ASN A 32 4.34 -10.40 6.47
CA ASN A 32 5.05 -9.50 5.57
C ASN A 32 4.09 -8.57 4.85
N VAL A 33 4.32 -7.26 5.01
CA VAL A 33 3.52 -6.21 4.37
C VAL A 33 3.62 -6.26 2.85
N LEU A 34 4.78 -6.69 2.34
CA LEU A 34 5.08 -6.85 0.92
C LEU A 34 4.82 -8.28 0.43
N GLY A 35 4.14 -9.10 1.23
CA GLY A 35 3.84 -10.48 0.90
C GLY A 35 2.60 -10.65 0.03
N TRP A 36 2.33 -11.91 -0.33
CA TRP A 36 1.14 -12.32 -1.08
C TRP A 36 0.93 -11.48 -2.35
N ASP A 37 -0.26 -10.91 -2.53
CA ASP A 37 -0.65 -10.21 -3.75
C ASP A 37 0.04 -8.84 -3.89
N VAL A 38 0.47 -8.24 -2.77
CA VAL A 38 1.23 -6.97 -2.78
C VAL A 38 2.58 -7.15 -3.47
N LEU A 39 3.18 -8.34 -3.37
CA LEU A 39 4.47 -8.66 -3.97
C LEU A 39 4.46 -8.40 -5.47
N SER A 40 3.44 -8.87 -6.19
CA SER A 40 3.24 -8.66 -7.62
C SER A 40 3.18 -7.17 -8.01
N TYR A 41 2.59 -6.32 -7.17
CA TYR A 41 2.53 -4.87 -7.41
C TYR A 41 3.85 -4.19 -7.11
N TYR A 42 4.56 -4.66 -6.10
CA TYR A 42 5.75 -4.02 -5.58
C TYR A 42 7.02 -4.35 -6.36
N THR A 43 7.16 -5.57 -6.88
CA THR A 43 8.38 -6.10 -7.53
C THR A 43 8.89 -5.25 -8.68
N TYR A 44 8.04 -4.47 -9.35
CA TYR A 44 8.47 -3.50 -10.37
C TYR A 44 9.53 -2.51 -9.86
N LEU A 45 9.45 -2.07 -8.60
CA LEU A 45 10.39 -1.10 -8.02
C LEU A 45 11.81 -1.69 -7.83
N PRO A 46 12.01 -2.76 -7.03
CA PRO A 46 13.33 -3.32 -6.84
C PRO A 46 13.92 -3.86 -8.15
N HIS A 47 13.11 -4.45 -9.04
CA HIS A 47 13.60 -4.93 -10.33
C HIS A 47 14.10 -3.80 -11.24
N THR A 48 13.49 -2.61 -11.16
CA THR A 48 13.89 -1.45 -11.98
C THR A 48 15.05 -0.67 -11.37
N PHE A 49 15.10 -0.52 -10.04
CA PHE A 49 16.02 0.41 -9.37
C PHE A 49 17.15 -0.25 -8.58
N ILE A 50 17.07 -1.55 -8.28
CA ILE A 50 18.10 -2.28 -7.52
C ILE A 50 18.76 -3.36 -8.38
N TYR A 51 17.95 -4.16 -9.08
CA TYR A 51 18.45 -5.34 -9.80
C TYR A 51 18.70 -5.11 -11.30
N ASP A 52 18.33 -3.96 -11.85
CA ASP A 52 18.40 -3.64 -13.29
C ASP A 52 17.82 -4.74 -14.21
N ASP A 53 16.81 -5.47 -13.73
CA ASP A 53 16.17 -6.61 -14.38
C ASP A 53 14.66 -6.41 -14.49
N ILE A 54 14.25 -5.49 -15.36
CA ILE A 54 12.85 -5.18 -15.66
C ILE A 54 12.09 -6.42 -16.18
N GLY A 55 12.80 -7.31 -16.86
CA GLY A 55 12.23 -8.53 -17.44
C GLY A 55 12.07 -9.69 -16.45
N MET A 56 12.44 -9.50 -15.18
CA MET A 56 12.40 -10.52 -14.12
C MET A 56 12.92 -11.87 -14.62
N ARG A 57 14.10 -11.83 -15.26
CA ARG A 57 14.73 -13.01 -15.87
C ARG A 57 15.27 -13.96 -14.80
N ASN A 58 15.64 -13.43 -13.64
CA ASN A 58 16.18 -14.21 -12.54
C ASN A 58 15.10 -14.64 -11.53
N ALA A 59 14.38 -15.71 -11.85
CA ALA A 59 13.36 -16.27 -10.96
C ALA A 59 13.96 -16.88 -9.68
N GLN A 60 15.20 -17.38 -9.72
CA GLN A 60 15.85 -17.95 -8.54
C GLN A 60 16.09 -16.89 -7.47
N MET A 61 16.59 -15.71 -7.87
CA MET A 61 16.74 -14.56 -6.97
C MET A 61 15.43 -14.21 -6.27
N MET A 62 14.31 -14.20 -7.00
CA MET A 62 13.00 -13.93 -6.41
C MET A 62 12.55 -15.03 -5.44
N GLN A 63 12.81 -16.30 -5.76
CA GLN A 63 12.53 -17.41 -4.83
C GLN A 63 13.38 -17.30 -3.55
N ASP A 64 14.65 -16.93 -3.67
CA ASP A 64 15.54 -16.76 -2.53
C ASP A 64 15.04 -15.63 -1.62
N LEU A 65 14.62 -14.50 -2.19
CA LEU A 65 14.00 -13.38 -1.46
C LEU A 65 12.67 -13.77 -0.80
N ILE A 66 11.82 -14.53 -1.51
CA ILE A 66 10.55 -15.03 -0.97
C ILE A 66 10.80 -15.93 0.24
N ASN A 67 11.81 -16.81 0.18
CA ASN A 67 12.16 -17.70 1.28
C ASN A 67 12.82 -16.94 2.44
N GLN A 68 13.74 -16.02 2.14
CA GLN A 68 14.44 -15.21 3.13
C GLN A 68 13.48 -14.34 3.94
N TYR A 69 12.56 -13.67 3.25
CA TYR A 69 11.62 -12.75 3.87
C TYR A 69 10.28 -13.39 4.18
N LYS A 70 10.01 -14.64 3.80
CA LYS A 70 8.71 -15.33 3.94
C LYS A 70 7.55 -14.57 3.26
N LEU A 71 7.80 -14.03 2.07
CA LEU A 71 6.86 -13.14 1.37
C LEU A 71 5.61 -13.90 0.89
N SER A 72 5.74 -15.17 0.51
CA SER A 72 4.62 -16.04 0.12
C SER A 72 5.00 -17.51 0.18
N GLY A 73 4.00 -18.40 0.13
CA GLY A 73 4.23 -19.84 0.09
C GLY A 73 4.80 -20.35 -1.24
N THR A 74 4.53 -19.68 -2.35
CA THR A 74 5.06 -19.99 -3.69
C THR A 74 5.24 -18.69 -4.50
N TYR A 75 6.08 -18.71 -5.54
CA TYR A 75 6.20 -17.61 -6.50
C TYR A 75 5.08 -17.65 -7.55
N TYR A 76 3.83 -17.55 -7.08
CA TYR A 76 2.66 -17.49 -7.97
C TYR A 76 2.47 -16.08 -8.53
N GLN A 77 3.12 -15.07 -7.97
CA GLN A 77 2.94 -13.65 -8.27
C GLN A 77 3.41 -13.20 -9.65
N ALA A 78 4.15 -14.05 -10.37
CA ALA A 78 4.57 -13.77 -11.73
C ALA A 78 4.36 -15.00 -12.63
N PHE A 79 3.91 -14.75 -13.85
CA PHE A 79 3.76 -15.79 -14.86
C PHE A 79 5.01 -15.87 -15.73
N GLN A 80 5.47 -17.09 -15.96
CA GLN A 80 6.51 -17.35 -16.94
C GLN A 80 5.91 -17.27 -18.34
N ILE A 81 6.49 -16.42 -19.20
CA ILE A 81 6.11 -16.28 -20.60
C ILE A 81 6.97 -17.18 -21.50
N PRO A 82 6.54 -17.49 -22.74
CA PRO A 82 7.24 -18.46 -23.60
C PRO A 82 8.71 -18.16 -23.91
N ASN A 83 9.17 -16.92 -23.70
CA ASN A 83 10.57 -16.54 -23.88
C ASN A 83 11.47 -16.82 -22.65
N GLY A 84 10.91 -17.39 -21.58
CA GLY A 84 11.61 -17.73 -20.33
C GLY A 84 11.60 -16.63 -19.26
N ASN A 85 11.15 -15.41 -19.59
CA ASN A 85 11.04 -14.29 -18.63
C ASN A 85 9.78 -14.42 -17.77
N TYR A 86 9.72 -13.66 -16.68
CA TYR A 86 8.55 -13.56 -15.82
C TYR A 86 7.88 -12.18 -15.96
N VAL A 87 6.55 -12.18 -15.88
CA VAL A 87 5.73 -10.96 -15.88
C VAL A 87 4.85 -10.98 -14.63
N PRO A 88 4.87 -9.93 -13.80
CA PRO A 88 3.98 -9.85 -12.64
C PRO A 88 2.52 -9.96 -13.03
N MET A 89 1.71 -10.61 -12.19
CA MET A 89 0.28 -10.77 -12.44
C MET A 89 -0.48 -9.43 -12.50
N TYR A 90 0.02 -8.41 -11.81
CA TYR A 90 -0.67 -7.12 -11.67
C TYR A 90 0.10 -5.96 -12.31
N THR A 91 -0.61 -4.84 -12.53
CA THR A 91 -0.11 -3.66 -13.24
C THR A 91 0.76 -2.76 -12.35
N LEU A 92 1.61 -1.93 -12.96
CA LEU A 92 2.55 -1.08 -12.22
C LEU A 92 1.91 0.09 -11.43
N GLY A 93 0.61 0.34 -11.57
CA GLY A 93 -0.03 1.55 -11.01
C GLY A 93 0.22 1.72 -9.50
N MET A 94 0.20 0.62 -8.75
CA MET A 94 0.50 0.60 -7.32
C MET A 94 1.99 0.82 -7.02
N ALA A 95 2.91 0.32 -7.85
CA ALA A 95 4.34 0.58 -7.71
C ALA A 95 4.65 2.07 -7.74
N ILE A 96 3.95 2.86 -8.58
CA ILE A 96 4.15 4.31 -8.64
C ILE A 96 3.78 4.97 -7.30
N LEU A 97 2.71 4.50 -6.66
CA LEU A 97 2.28 5.01 -5.35
C LEU A 97 3.22 4.55 -4.22
N PHE A 98 3.83 3.38 -4.35
CA PHE A 98 4.84 2.92 -3.39
C PHE A 98 6.21 3.56 -3.59
N ALA A 99 6.51 4.05 -4.79
CA ALA A 99 7.81 4.61 -5.17
C ALA A 99 8.37 5.66 -4.18
N PRO A 100 7.63 6.70 -3.74
CA PRO A 100 8.19 7.68 -2.80
C PRO A 100 8.64 7.04 -1.48
N PHE A 101 7.86 6.10 -0.95
CA PHE A 101 8.20 5.41 0.30
C PHE A 101 9.33 4.41 0.13
N PHE A 102 9.37 3.74 -1.02
CA PHE A 102 10.48 2.88 -1.42
C PHE A 102 11.80 3.66 -1.45
N PHE A 103 11.85 4.82 -2.10
CA PHE A 103 13.08 5.62 -2.17
C PHE A 103 13.49 6.17 -0.81
N ILE A 104 12.54 6.56 0.04
CA ILE A 104 12.83 6.96 1.42
C ILE A 104 13.48 5.81 2.20
N ALA A 105 12.93 4.60 2.11
CA ALA A 105 13.52 3.42 2.74
C ALA A 105 14.88 3.07 2.15
N HIS A 106 15.03 3.12 0.83
CA HIS A 106 16.28 2.82 0.14
C HIS A 106 17.39 3.77 0.53
N LEU A 107 17.09 5.07 0.58
CA LEU A 107 18.01 6.10 1.05
C LEU A 107 18.39 5.89 2.52
N TYR A 108 17.40 5.60 3.37
CA TYR A 108 17.65 5.32 4.79
C TYR A 108 18.62 4.14 4.97
N VAL A 109 18.37 3.02 4.31
CA VAL A 109 19.23 1.83 4.41
C VAL A 109 20.63 2.09 3.83
N SER A 110 20.72 2.85 2.74
CA SER A 110 22.00 3.18 2.09
C SER A 110 22.87 4.10 2.94
N ILE A 111 22.27 5.01 3.72
CA ILE A 111 23.00 5.97 4.57
C ILE A 111 23.38 5.36 5.92
N PHE A 112 22.42 4.74 6.60
CA PHE A 112 22.60 4.31 8.00
C PHE A 112 23.10 2.87 8.13
N GLY A 113 22.98 2.06 7.06
CA GLY A 113 23.34 0.65 7.09
C GLY A 113 22.49 -0.16 8.06
N GLY A 114 22.93 -1.38 8.37
CA GLY A 114 22.27 -2.28 9.34
C GLY A 114 21.16 -3.17 8.77
N PHE A 115 20.64 -2.87 7.58
CA PHE A 115 19.70 -3.71 6.84
C PHE A 115 20.18 -3.92 5.40
N ALA A 116 19.71 -4.98 4.74
CA ALA A 116 20.01 -5.22 3.34
C ALA A 116 19.30 -4.20 2.44
N ALA A 117 20.02 -3.65 1.46
CA ALA A 117 19.50 -2.72 0.46
C ALA A 117 18.89 -3.46 -0.74
N ASP A 118 18.05 -4.46 -0.48
CA ASP A 118 17.50 -5.39 -1.47
C ASP A 118 16.05 -5.08 -1.89
N GLY A 119 15.44 -4.08 -1.26
CA GLY A 119 14.05 -3.71 -1.47
C GLY A 119 13.05 -4.49 -0.60
N PHE A 120 13.46 -5.48 0.19
CA PHE A 120 12.53 -6.33 0.94
C PHE A 120 12.77 -6.33 2.45
N SER A 121 13.91 -5.81 2.88
CA SER A 121 14.24 -5.65 4.29
C SER A 121 13.22 -4.80 5.07
N PHE A 122 13.24 -4.95 6.39
CA PHE A 122 12.26 -4.35 7.30
C PHE A 122 11.98 -2.84 7.07
N PRO A 123 12.99 -1.98 6.80
CA PRO A 123 12.74 -0.56 6.52
C PRO A 123 11.82 -0.32 5.31
N TYR A 124 11.88 -1.16 4.27
CA TYR A 124 10.98 -1.07 3.12
C TYR A 124 9.54 -1.44 3.49
N GLN A 125 9.38 -2.54 4.22
CA GLN A 125 8.07 -2.98 4.69
C GLN A 125 7.42 -1.94 5.61
N PHE A 126 8.23 -1.34 6.49
CA PHE A 126 7.79 -0.28 7.38
C PHE A 126 7.41 0.99 6.63
N ALA A 127 8.28 1.49 5.74
CA ALA A 127 8.04 2.73 5.02
C ALA A 127 6.82 2.64 4.10
N ILE A 128 6.67 1.54 3.36
CA ILE A 128 5.52 1.34 2.46
C ILE A 128 4.25 1.12 3.29
N GLY A 129 4.33 0.28 4.31
CA GLY A 129 3.20 -0.05 5.17
C GLY A 129 2.58 1.17 5.86
N ASN A 130 3.42 2.05 6.41
CA ASN A 130 2.96 3.27 7.06
C ASN A 130 2.73 4.41 6.05
N GLY A 131 3.52 4.45 4.98
CA GLY A 131 3.46 5.50 3.95
C GLY A 131 2.11 5.57 3.25
N VAL A 132 1.49 4.42 2.95
CA VAL A 132 0.17 4.38 2.31
C VAL A 132 -0.92 5.06 3.17
N MET A 133 -0.72 5.20 4.48
CA MET A 133 -1.64 5.94 5.34
C MET A 133 -1.77 7.42 4.93
N ILE A 134 -0.72 8.01 4.37
CA ILE A 134 -0.77 9.39 3.86
C ILE A 134 -1.82 9.50 2.74
N TYR A 135 -1.89 8.51 1.85
CA TYR A 135 -2.89 8.47 0.79
C TYR A 135 -4.29 8.22 1.33
N ILE A 136 -4.44 7.33 2.32
CA ILE A 136 -5.74 7.06 2.96
C ILE A 136 -6.30 8.32 3.61
N VAL A 137 -5.47 9.04 4.39
CA VAL A 137 -5.85 10.30 5.02
C VAL A 137 -6.20 11.35 3.95
N ALA A 138 -5.37 11.51 2.92
CA ALA A 138 -5.66 12.43 1.82
C ALA A 138 -6.97 12.09 1.10
N GLY A 139 -7.24 10.79 0.89
CA GLY A 139 -8.47 10.28 0.28
C GLY A 139 -9.72 10.66 1.06
N ILE A 140 -9.69 10.58 2.39
CA ILE A 140 -10.81 11.00 3.26
C ILE A 140 -11.16 12.47 3.04
N PHE A 141 -10.15 13.35 3.00
CA PHE A 141 -10.37 14.78 2.76
C PHE A 141 -10.81 15.08 1.32
N LEU A 142 -10.30 14.35 0.34
CA LEU A 142 -10.69 14.49 -1.06
C LEU A 142 -12.15 14.07 -1.27
N ILE A 143 -12.56 12.93 -0.72
CA ILE A 143 -13.96 12.46 -0.74
C ILE A 143 -14.87 13.49 -0.07
N ARG A 144 -14.49 14.01 1.10
CA ARG A 144 -15.25 15.09 1.75
C ARG A 144 -15.39 16.30 0.83
N LYS A 145 -14.31 16.73 0.17
CA LYS A 145 -14.32 17.90 -0.72
C LYS A 145 -15.26 17.69 -1.91
N VAL A 146 -15.25 16.50 -2.51
CA VAL A 146 -16.15 16.13 -3.61
C VAL A 146 -17.59 16.10 -3.13
N LEU A 147 -17.88 15.45 -2.00
CA LEU A 147 -19.24 15.36 -1.46
C LEU A 147 -19.81 16.74 -1.10
N LEU A 148 -18.99 17.66 -0.59
CA LEU A 148 -19.39 19.04 -0.31
C LEU A 148 -19.71 19.87 -1.56
N HIS A 149 -19.32 19.40 -2.75
CA HIS A 149 -19.73 20.03 -4.00
C HIS A 149 -21.21 19.75 -4.32
N PHE A 150 -21.75 18.61 -3.86
CA PHE A 150 -23.10 18.16 -4.18
C PHE A 150 -24.08 18.24 -3.00
N PHE A 151 -23.58 18.16 -1.77
CA PHE A 151 -24.40 18.00 -0.57
C PHE A 151 -24.03 18.97 0.55
N LYS A 152 -24.95 19.15 1.50
CA LYS A 152 -24.72 19.95 2.72
C LYS A 152 -23.84 19.21 3.71
N ASP A 153 -23.16 19.95 4.58
CA ASP A 153 -22.18 19.42 5.54
C ASP A 153 -22.69 18.23 6.40
N TRP A 154 -23.97 18.26 6.79
CA TRP A 154 -24.58 17.18 7.58
C TRP A 154 -24.85 15.90 6.76
N GLU A 155 -25.26 16.05 5.49
CA GLU A 155 -25.47 14.94 4.54
C GLU A 155 -24.13 14.26 4.25
N VAL A 156 -23.09 15.06 3.99
CA VAL A 156 -21.73 14.56 3.80
C VAL A 156 -21.27 13.74 4.98
N SER A 157 -21.53 14.21 6.21
CA SER A 157 -21.14 13.51 7.43
C SER A 157 -21.80 12.13 7.53
N ILE A 158 -23.10 12.04 7.21
CA ILE A 158 -23.85 10.78 7.22
C ILE A 158 -23.35 9.85 6.11
N THR A 159 -23.16 10.35 4.89
CA THR A 159 -22.64 9.57 3.76
C THR A 159 -21.26 9.00 4.05
N MET A 160 -20.36 9.77 4.67
CA MET A 160 -19.04 9.29 5.06
C MET A 160 -19.11 8.17 6.09
N ILE A 161 -20.01 8.25 7.09
CA ILE A 161 -20.22 7.18 8.08
C ILE A 161 -20.80 5.94 7.40
N LEU A 162 -21.84 6.09 6.57
CA LEU A 162 -22.47 4.99 5.85
C LEU A 162 -21.50 4.31 4.88
N MET A 163 -20.61 5.07 4.24
CA MET A 163 -19.57 4.51 3.39
C MET A 163 -18.55 3.72 4.21
N LEU A 164 -18.16 4.20 5.39
CA LEU A 164 -17.24 3.48 6.28
C LEU A 164 -17.83 2.15 6.78
N LEU A 165 -19.11 2.16 7.16
CA LEU A 165 -19.80 0.99 7.73
C LEU A 165 -20.40 0.06 6.67
N GLY A 166 -20.77 0.61 5.52
CA GLY A 166 -21.47 -0.10 4.44
C GLY A 166 -20.56 -0.63 3.35
N THR A 167 -19.29 -0.24 3.32
CA THR A 167 -18.31 -0.80 2.39
C THR A 167 -17.22 -1.58 3.14
N ASN A 168 -16.54 -2.50 2.43
CA ASN A 168 -15.39 -3.21 2.99
C ASN A 168 -14.20 -2.27 3.31
N TYR A 169 -14.34 -0.96 3.10
CA TYR A 169 -13.28 0.03 3.26
C TYR A 169 -12.69 0.06 4.67
N PHE A 170 -13.46 -0.19 5.72
CA PHE A 170 -12.90 -0.27 7.08
C PHE A 170 -11.94 -1.46 7.24
N HIS A 171 -12.29 -2.61 6.63
CA HIS A 171 -11.45 -3.80 6.61
C HIS A 171 -10.21 -3.57 5.73
N GLU A 172 -10.40 -3.05 4.52
CA GLU A 172 -9.32 -2.80 3.56
C GLU A 172 -8.34 -1.73 4.06
N ALA A 173 -8.81 -0.58 4.54
CA ALA A 173 -7.94 0.49 5.03
C ALA A 173 -7.27 0.17 6.38
N GLY A 174 -7.90 -0.68 7.19
CA GLY A 174 -7.40 -1.07 8.51
C GLY A 174 -6.43 -2.25 8.49
N SER A 175 -6.79 -3.34 7.82
CA SER A 175 -6.03 -4.59 7.78
C SER A 175 -5.09 -4.67 6.58
N ASP A 176 -5.60 -4.31 5.39
CA ASP A 176 -4.94 -4.55 4.10
C ASP A 176 -4.63 -3.25 3.35
N GLY A 177 -4.18 -2.21 4.06
CA GLY A 177 -4.05 -0.87 3.49
C GLY A 177 -3.11 -0.78 2.28
N THR A 178 -2.23 -1.76 2.08
CA THR A 178 -1.32 -1.89 0.94
C THR A 178 -1.97 -2.56 -0.29
N MET A 179 -3.20 -3.05 -0.18
CA MET A 179 -3.94 -3.61 -1.30
C MET A 179 -4.54 -2.50 -2.18
N PRO A 180 -4.67 -2.75 -3.50
CA PRO A 180 -5.21 -1.78 -4.43
C PRO A 180 -6.62 -1.31 -4.08
N HIS A 181 -7.44 -2.15 -3.44
CA HIS A 181 -8.83 -1.82 -3.15
C HIS A 181 -8.98 -0.62 -2.21
N ALA A 182 -8.08 -0.47 -1.22
CA ALA A 182 -8.05 0.70 -0.35
C ALA A 182 -7.73 1.99 -1.12
N ILE A 183 -6.84 1.90 -2.11
CA ILE A 183 -6.35 3.04 -2.89
C ILE A 183 -7.26 3.37 -4.08
N LEU A 184 -7.80 2.37 -4.78
CA LEU A 184 -8.61 2.52 -5.99
C LEU A 184 -9.95 3.21 -5.71
N LEU A 185 -10.58 2.96 -4.56
CA LEU A 185 -11.78 3.69 -4.16
C LEU A 185 -11.52 5.21 -4.00
N GLN A 186 -10.28 5.60 -3.67
CA GLN A 186 -9.87 7.00 -3.53
C GLN A 186 -9.43 7.61 -4.87
N ALA A 187 -8.74 6.82 -5.71
CA ALA A 187 -8.18 7.27 -7.00
C ALA A 187 -9.25 7.47 -8.10
N MET A 188 -10.35 6.71 -8.09
CA MET A 188 -11.40 6.86 -9.11
C MET A 188 -12.19 8.17 -9.01
N LEU A 189 -12.02 8.96 -7.95
CA LEU A 189 -12.69 10.25 -7.77
C LEU A 189 -11.83 11.46 -8.17
N GLY A 190 -10.56 11.25 -8.57
CA GLY A 190 -9.64 12.31 -8.99
C GLY A 190 -9.68 12.66 -10.49
N TYR A 191 -10.34 11.85 -11.32
CA TYR A 191 -10.37 12.03 -12.79
C TYR A 191 -11.64 12.71 -13.32
N CYS A 192 -12.57 13.10 -12.45
CA CYS A 192 -13.71 13.96 -12.81
C CYS A 192 -13.50 15.35 -12.20
N GLY A 193 -12.58 16.11 -12.79
CA GLY A 193 -12.36 17.53 -12.53
C GLY A 193 -12.46 18.31 -13.84
#